data_AF-A0AAV1J0V0-F1
#
_entry.id   AF-A0AAV1J0V0-F1
#
_cell.length_a   1.000
_cell.length_b   1.000
_cell.length_c   1.000
_cell.angle_alpha   90.00
_cell.angle_beta   90.00
_cell.angle_gamma   90.00
#
_symmetry.space_group_name_H-M   'P 1'
#
loop_
_entity.id
_entity.type
_entity.pdbx_description
1 polymer ?
#
loop_
_entity_poly.entity_id
_entity_poly.type
_entity_poly.pdbx_seq_one_letter_code
_entity_poly.pdbx_strand_id
1 'polypeptide(L)'
;MFAKISLIVLLYLNLTSFGTYGMTAEQKAMIHAHFEKIGADCIKEYKISVDDIKSLRTKKMPTGENAPCFLACILKNIGVMDDKGMLQKETVMELAKKVFNDDEELKLMEDYLHSCSHINNESVSDGEKGCERATLAYKCMTENASQFGLEL
;
A
#
# COMPACT_ATOMS: atom_id res chain seq x y z
N MET A 1 -53.34 21.41 11.88
CA MET A 1 -52.16 21.94 12.60
C MET A 1 -50.95 21.05 12.26
N PHE A 2 -50.59 21.02 10.97
CA PHE A 2 -49.60 20.09 10.36
C PHE A 2 -48.31 20.83 9.99
N ALA A 3 -47.84 21.73 10.86
CA ALA A 3 -46.73 22.64 10.53
C ALA A 3 -45.64 22.71 11.61
N LYS A 4 -45.58 21.76 12.56
CA LYS A 4 -44.55 21.76 13.62
C LYS A 4 -43.75 20.46 13.78
N ILE A 5 -44.07 19.41 13.02
CA ILE A 5 -43.35 18.11 13.12
C ILE A 5 -42.31 17.95 11.99
N SER A 6 -42.34 18.78 10.95
CA SER A 6 -41.39 18.68 9.83
C SER A 6 -40.01 19.33 10.05
N LEU A 7 -39.74 19.94 11.22
CA LEU A 7 -38.43 20.59 11.47
C LEU A 7 -37.47 19.78 12.35
N ILE A 8 -37.94 18.75 13.05
CA ILE A 8 -37.11 18.00 14.02
C ILE A 8 -36.39 16.81 13.36
N VAL A 9 -36.83 16.36 12.18
CA VAL A 9 -36.22 15.22 11.48
C VAL A 9 -34.97 15.63 10.66
N LEU A 10 -34.77 16.92 10.39
CA LEU A 10 -33.61 17.41 9.60
C LEU A 10 -32.36 17.74 10.41
N LEU A 11 -32.39 17.61 11.75
CA LEU A 11 -31.24 17.87 12.63
C LEU A 11 -30.44 16.63 13.02
N TYR A 12 -30.84 15.44 12.59
CA TYR A 12 -30.13 14.18 12.87
C TYR A 12 -29.29 13.64 11.68
N LEU A 13 -29.05 14.46 10.64
CA LEU A 13 -28.41 14.00 9.40
C LEU A 13 -26.91 14.30 9.24
N ASN A 14 -26.18 14.81 10.25
CA ASN A 14 -24.74 15.08 10.07
C ASN A 14 -23.85 14.83 11.29
N LEU A 15 -23.99 13.69 11.98
CA LEU A 15 -22.93 13.22 12.90
C LEU A 15 -22.78 11.68 12.92
N THR A 16 -23.17 10.98 11.85
CA THR A 16 -22.45 9.75 11.53
C THR A 16 -21.20 10.20 10.78
N SER A 17 -20.17 10.61 11.52
CA SER A 17 -18.80 10.46 11.06
C SER A 17 -18.67 8.97 10.73
N PHE A 18 -18.94 8.61 9.47
CA PHE A 18 -18.34 7.42 8.89
C PHE A 18 -16.87 7.59 9.23
N GLY A 19 -16.36 6.75 10.13
CA GLY A 19 -14.94 6.66 10.39
C GLY A 19 -14.32 6.32 9.04
N THR A 20 -13.86 7.34 8.33
CA THR A 20 -12.97 7.15 7.20
C THR A 20 -11.71 6.59 7.84
N TYR A 21 -11.56 5.27 7.82
CA TYR A 21 -10.29 4.59 8.07
C TYR A 21 -9.31 5.12 7.02
N GLY A 22 -8.72 6.26 7.31
CA GLY A 22 -8.05 7.09 6.34
C GLY A 22 -6.90 7.76 7.04
N MET A 23 -5.69 7.42 6.59
CA MET A 23 -4.47 7.97 7.17
C MET A 23 -4.52 9.50 7.18
N THR A 24 -4.03 10.09 8.26
CA THR A 24 -3.87 11.54 8.39
C THR A 24 -2.94 12.08 7.29
N ALA A 25 -3.03 13.38 7.01
CA ALA A 25 -2.14 14.04 6.06
C ALA A 25 -0.66 13.90 6.45
N GLU A 26 -0.36 13.91 7.76
CA GLU A 26 0.99 13.73 8.28
C GLU A 26 1.51 12.30 8.03
N GLN A 27 0.70 11.28 8.33
CA GLN A 27 1.05 9.88 8.04
C GLN A 27 1.26 9.67 6.53
N LYS A 28 0.39 10.23 5.69
CA LYS A 28 0.54 10.20 4.21
C LYS A 28 1.87 10.83 3.78
N ALA A 29 2.24 11.98 4.36
CA ALA A 29 3.49 12.66 4.04
C ALA A 29 4.73 11.85 4.48
N MET A 30 4.71 11.27 5.69
CA MET A 30 5.80 10.42 6.19
C MET A 30 6.01 9.19 5.31
N ILE A 31 4.92 8.50 4.96
CA ILE A 31 4.96 7.33 4.07
C ILE A 31 5.47 7.73 2.69
N HIS A 32 4.94 8.81 2.12
CA HIS A 32 5.37 9.29 0.80
C HIS A 32 6.87 9.59 0.77
N ALA A 33 7.37 10.35 1.75
CA ALA A 33 8.79 10.68 1.86
C ALA A 33 9.68 9.43 2.00
N HIS A 34 9.20 8.43 2.74
CA HIS A 34 9.91 7.15 2.89
C HIS A 34 10.01 6.39 1.56
N PHE A 35 8.91 6.28 0.81
CA PHE A 35 8.90 5.65 -0.51
C PHE A 35 9.73 6.43 -1.54
N GLU A 36 9.72 7.76 -1.51
CA GLU A 36 10.57 8.56 -2.40
C GLU A 36 12.07 8.34 -2.13
N LYS A 37 12.46 8.27 -0.86
CA LYS A 37 13.84 7.96 -0.48
C LYS A 37 14.27 6.59 -1.00
N ILE A 38 13.47 5.56 -0.74
CA ILE A 38 13.76 4.19 -1.18
C ILE A 38 13.78 4.09 -2.70
N GLY A 39 12.83 4.73 -3.39
CA GLY A 39 12.80 4.78 -4.85
C GLY A 39 14.06 5.43 -5.43
N ALA A 40 14.57 6.50 -4.83
CA ALA A 40 15.82 7.14 -5.23
C ALA A 40 17.06 6.26 -5.00
N ASP A 41 17.02 5.35 -4.03
CA ASP A 41 18.07 4.36 -3.84
C ASP A 41 17.96 3.22 -4.86
N CYS A 42 16.76 2.67 -5.06
CA CYS A 42 16.51 1.57 -6.00
C CYS A 42 16.77 1.94 -7.47
N ILE A 43 16.57 3.20 -7.87
CA ILE A 43 16.78 3.63 -9.27
C ILE A 43 18.27 3.62 -9.66
N LYS A 44 19.18 3.59 -8.68
CA LYS A 44 20.63 3.47 -8.93
C LYS A 44 20.98 2.11 -9.53
N GLU A 45 20.27 1.06 -9.12
CA GLU A 45 20.46 -0.31 -9.59
C GLU A 45 19.51 -0.66 -10.73
N TYR A 46 18.23 -0.33 -10.59
CA TYR A 46 17.16 -0.66 -11.54
C TYR A 46 16.60 0.61 -12.17
N LYS A 47 17.25 1.07 -13.23
CA LYS A 47 16.81 2.28 -13.97
C LYS A 47 15.47 2.02 -14.64
N ILE A 48 14.46 2.80 -14.26
CA ILE A 48 13.12 2.80 -14.85
C ILE A 48 12.84 4.10 -15.60
N SER A 49 11.86 4.09 -16.48
CA SER A 49 11.49 5.27 -17.27
C SER A 49 10.73 6.31 -16.44
N VAL A 50 10.64 7.54 -16.96
CA VAL A 50 9.79 8.59 -16.36
C VAL A 50 8.31 8.16 -16.34
N ASP A 51 7.87 7.43 -17.36
CA ASP A 51 6.50 6.90 -17.43
C ASP A 51 6.25 5.83 -16.36
N ASP A 52 7.22 4.95 -16.10
CA ASP A 52 7.13 3.99 -14.98
C ASP A 52 7.05 4.71 -13.63
N ILE A 53 7.86 5.75 -13.42
CA ILE A 53 7.81 6.57 -12.20
C ILE A 53 6.42 7.21 -12.05
N LYS A 54 5.84 7.72 -13.14
CA LYS A 54 4.51 8.31 -13.14
C LYS A 54 3.43 7.26 -12.84
N SER A 55 3.54 6.07 -13.42
CA SER A 55 2.64 4.95 -13.13
C SER A 55 2.69 4.60 -11.66
N LEU A 56 3.88 4.42 -11.08
CA LEU A 56 4.04 4.09 -9.67
C LEU A 56 3.52 5.20 -8.74
N ARG A 57 3.79 6.47 -9.04
CA ARG A 57 3.24 7.62 -8.29
C ARG A 57 1.72 7.70 -8.33
N THR A 58 1.12 7.19 -9.40
CA THR A 58 -0.34 7.10 -9.56
C THR A 58 -0.88 5.71 -9.23
N LYS A 59 -0.08 4.88 -8.55
CA LYS A 59 -0.40 3.51 -8.07
C LYS A 59 -0.90 2.58 -9.19
N LYS A 60 -0.35 2.75 -10.39
CA LYS A 60 -0.57 1.91 -11.57
C LYS A 60 0.61 0.96 -11.78
N MET A 61 0.34 -0.11 -12.51
CA MET A 61 1.39 -1.03 -12.96
C MET A 61 2.37 -0.31 -13.89
N PRO A 62 3.68 -0.33 -13.60
CA PRO A 62 4.69 0.06 -14.57
C PRO A 62 4.84 -1.03 -15.65
N THR A 63 5.43 -0.70 -16.79
CA THR A 63 5.55 -1.62 -17.94
C THR A 63 6.97 -1.76 -18.47
N GLY A 64 7.91 -0.95 -17.98
CA GLY A 64 9.32 -1.04 -18.36
C GLY A 64 9.99 -2.34 -17.91
N GLU A 65 10.98 -2.77 -18.68
CA GLU A 65 11.73 -4.04 -18.47
C GLU A 65 12.32 -4.17 -17.06
N ASN A 66 12.86 -3.08 -16.50
CA ASN A 66 13.45 -3.08 -15.16
C ASN A 66 12.43 -2.86 -14.03
N ALA A 67 11.18 -2.52 -14.36
CA ALA A 67 10.19 -2.15 -13.36
C ALA A 67 9.86 -3.27 -12.35
N PRO A 68 9.79 -4.57 -12.75
CA PRO A 68 9.65 -5.68 -11.80
C PRO A 68 10.74 -5.70 -10.73
N CYS A 69 12.01 -5.52 -11.12
CA CYS A 69 13.13 -5.55 -10.17
C CYS A 69 13.23 -4.26 -9.35
N PHE A 70 12.83 -3.12 -9.92
CA PHE A 70 12.67 -1.89 -9.15
C PHE A 70 11.60 -2.04 -8.05
N LEU A 71 10.46 -2.67 -8.36
CA LEU A 71 9.44 -3.00 -7.37
C LEU A 71 9.98 -3.95 -6.29
N ALA A 72 10.71 -5.02 -6.68
CA ALA A 72 11.32 -5.92 -5.70
C ALA A 72 12.30 -5.20 -4.78
N CYS A 73 13.13 -4.30 -5.32
CA CYS A 73 14.02 -3.47 -4.51
C CYS A 73 13.24 -2.62 -3.49
N ILE A 74 12.15 -1.98 -3.90
CA ILE A 74 11.30 -1.22 -2.97
C ILE A 74 10.73 -2.13 -1.89
N LEU A 75 10.09 -3.24 -2.28
CA LEU A 75 9.43 -4.17 -1.35
C LEU A 75 10.42 -4.77 -0.35
N LYS A 76 11.66 -5.05 -0.77
CA LYS A 76 12.74 -5.50 0.11
C LYS A 76 13.13 -4.42 1.11
N ASN A 77 13.35 -3.18 0.65
CA ASN A 77 13.77 -2.09 1.51
C ASN A 77 12.71 -1.62 2.52
N ILE A 78 11.42 -1.75 2.19
CA ILE A 78 10.32 -1.49 3.16
C ILE A 78 9.99 -2.71 4.03
N GLY A 79 10.58 -3.88 3.76
CA GLY A 79 10.37 -5.09 4.55
C GLY A 79 9.07 -5.85 4.26
N VAL A 80 8.49 -5.65 3.08
CA VAL A 80 7.37 -6.48 2.56
C VAL A 80 7.89 -7.74 1.88
N MET A 81 9.15 -7.73 1.45
CA MET A 81 9.83 -8.87 0.83
C MET A 81 11.14 -9.14 1.56
N ASP A 82 11.50 -10.40 1.76
CA ASP A 82 12.79 -10.80 2.36
C ASP A 82 13.90 -10.97 1.30
N ASP A 83 15.11 -11.29 1.77
CA ASP A 83 16.27 -11.50 0.88
C ASP A 83 16.13 -12.73 -0.03
N LYS A 84 15.24 -13.67 0.30
CA LYS A 84 14.89 -14.83 -0.54
C LYS A 84 13.81 -14.48 -1.57
N GLY A 85 13.43 -13.21 -1.65
CA GLY A 85 12.42 -12.72 -2.56
C GLY A 85 11.00 -13.07 -2.14
N MET A 86 10.78 -13.56 -0.92
CA MET A 86 9.46 -14.01 -0.43
C MET A 86 8.75 -12.88 0.30
N LEU A 87 7.43 -12.80 0.14
CA LEU A 87 6.61 -11.85 0.89
C LEU A 87 6.60 -12.20 2.38
N GLN A 88 6.73 -11.17 3.21
CA GLN A 88 6.66 -11.19 4.66
C GLN A 88 5.98 -9.91 5.15
N LYS A 89 5.56 -9.87 6.42
CA LYS A 89 4.86 -8.70 6.97
C LYS A 89 5.54 -8.15 8.22
N GLU A 90 6.39 -8.94 8.86
CA GLU A 90 6.95 -8.68 10.17
C GLU A 90 7.73 -7.36 10.18
N THR A 91 8.64 -7.16 9.23
CA THR A 91 9.49 -5.95 9.18
C THR A 91 8.69 -4.69 8.83
N VAL A 92 7.79 -4.76 7.84
CA VAL A 92 6.97 -3.59 7.48
C VAL A 92 6.00 -3.22 8.62
N MET A 93 5.52 -4.18 9.41
CA MET A 93 4.68 -3.89 10.57
C MET A 93 5.45 -3.20 11.71
N GLU A 94 6.75 -3.47 11.87
CA GLU A 94 7.61 -2.71 12.80
C GLU A 94 7.79 -1.25 12.35
N LEU A 95 7.86 -1.01 11.03
CA LEU A 95 7.88 0.34 10.48
C LEU A 95 6.52 1.04 10.66
N ALA A 96 5.41 0.33 10.41
CA ALA A 96 4.06 0.85 10.55
C ALA A 96 3.80 1.39 11.96
N LYS A 97 4.25 0.69 13.01
CA LYS A 97 4.14 1.14 14.41
C LYS A 97 4.85 2.46 14.74
N LYS A 98 5.71 2.97 13.84
CA LYS A 98 6.34 4.30 13.98
C LYS A 98 5.50 5.42 13.38
N VAL A 99 4.52 5.07 12.56
CA VAL A 99 3.65 5.98 11.80
C VAL A 99 2.22 5.96 12.35
N PHE A 100 1.74 4.79 12.77
CA PHE A 100 0.40 4.56 13.28
C PHE A 100 0.46 4.22 14.77
N ASN A 101 -0.44 4.84 15.54
CA ASN A 101 -0.62 4.58 16.97
C ASN A 101 -1.97 3.92 17.28
N ASP A 102 -2.75 3.64 16.24
CA ASP A 102 -4.08 3.05 16.34
C ASP A 102 -3.98 1.54 16.03
N ASP A 103 -4.46 0.71 16.95
CA ASP A 103 -4.39 -0.74 16.84
C ASP A 103 -5.30 -1.29 15.72
N GLU A 104 -6.41 -0.61 15.41
CA GLU A 104 -7.29 -0.98 14.30
C GLU A 104 -6.62 -0.65 12.96
N GLU A 105 -5.94 0.49 12.84
CA GLU A 105 -5.13 0.82 11.65
C GLU A 105 -4.02 -0.20 11.43
N LEU A 106 -3.30 -0.58 12.49
CA LEU A 106 -2.25 -1.59 12.42
C LEU A 106 -2.82 -2.97 12.04
N LYS A 107 -3.97 -3.34 12.59
CA LYS A 107 -4.62 -4.61 12.26
C LYS A 107 -5.08 -4.64 10.80
N LEU A 108 -5.66 -3.55 10.32
CA LEU A 108 -6.07 -3.38 8.93
C LEU A 108 -4.88 -3.53 7.97
N MET A 109 -3.74 -2.91 8.28
CA MET A 109 -2.51 -3.06 7.50
C MET A 109 -1.99 -4.51 7.50
N GLU A 110 -2.01 -5.16 8.67
CA GLU A 110 -1.58 -6.56 8.80
C GLU A 110 -2.43 -7.48 7.92
N ASP A 111 -3.76 -7.32 7.96
CA ASP A 111 -4.70 -8.13 7.20
C ASP A 111 -4.61 -7.83 5.69
N TYR A 112 -4.40 -6.56 5.32
CA TYR A 112 -4.15 -6.16 3.94
C TYR A 112 -2.90 -6.82 3.36
N LEU A 113 -1.77 -6.76 4.07
CA LEU A 113 -0.53 -7.41 3.65
C LEU A 113 -0.69 -8.94 3.59
N HIS A 114 -1.40 -9.52 4.56
CA HIS A 114 -1.66 -10.95 4.59
C HIS A 114 -2.54 -11.41 3.40
N SER A 115 -3.45 -10.58 2.92
CA SER A 115 -4.33 -10.92 1.77
C SER A 115 -3.56 -11.34 0.51
N CYS A 116 -2.31 -10.86 0.37
CA CYS A 116 -1.43 -11.16 -0.75
C CYS A 116 -0.35 -12.20 -0.44
N SER A 117 -0.35 -12.85 0.73
CA SER A 117 0.68 -13.83 1.09
C SER A 117 0.67 -15.09 0.21
N HIS A 118 -0.47 -15.40 -0.41
CA HIS A 118 -0.62 -16.53 -1.33
C HIS A 118 0.31 -16.44 -2.55
N ILE A 119 0.78 -15.23 -2.89
CA ILE A 119 1.73 -14.97 -3.99
C ILE A 119 3.07 -15.70 -3.79
N ASN A 120 3.42 -16.06 -2.55
CA ASN A 120 4.59 -16.89 -2.27
C ASN A 120 4.52 -18.30 -2.89
N ASN A 121 3.32 -18.78 -3.23
CA ASN A 121 3.12 -20.08 -3.87
C ASN A 121 3.09 -20.00 -5.41
N GLU A 122 3.12 -18.80 -5.99
CA GLU A 122 3.14 -18.60 -7.43
C GLU A 122 4.51 -18.96 -8.01
N SER A 123 4.51 -19.55 -9.20
CA SER A 123 5.74 -19.84 -9.92
C SER A 123 6.35 -18.57 -10.48
N VAL A 124 7.66 -18.42 -10.28
CA VAL A 124 8.45 -17.33 -10.87
C VAL A 124 9.73 -17.88 -11.48
N SER A 125 10.23 -17.21 -12.52
CA SER A 125 11.42 -17.63 -13.25
C SER A 125 12.74 -17.11 -12.67
N ASP A 126 12.67 -16.08 -11.82
CA ASP A 126 13.83 -15.32 -11.33
C ASP A 126 14.21 -15.63 -9.86
N GLY A 127 13.52 -16.60 -9.24
CA GLY A 127 13.86 -17.16 -7.94
C GLY A 127 13.93 -16.13 -6.81
N GLU A 128 15.10 -16.02 -6.18
CA GLU A 128 15.36 -15.14 -5.03
C GLU A 128 15.49 -13.66 -5.43
N LYS A 129 15.66 -13.35 -6.72
CA LYS A 129 15.59 -11.96 -7.19
C LYS A 129 14.24 -11.36 -6.85
N GLY A 130 13.16 -12.12 -7.04
CA GLY A 130 11.81 -11.78 -6.61
C GLY A 130 11.15 -10.66 -7.42
N CYS A 131 11.69 -10.30 -8.58
CA CYS A 131 11.16 -9.26 -9.48
C CYS A 131 9.77 -9.62 -10.00
N GLU A 132 9.59 -10.85 -10.49
CA GLU A 132 8.27 -11.31 -10.94
C GLU A 132 7.29 -11.38 -9.77
N ARG A 133 7.74 -11.92 -8.62
CA ARG A 133 6.91 -12.00 -7.41
C ARG A 133 6.49 -10.63 -6.90
N ALA A 134 7.36 -9.63 -6.96
CA ALA A 134 7.05 -8.26 -6.59
C ALA A 134 5.96 -7.65 -7.49
N THR A 135 5.97 -8.00 -8.77
CA THR A 135 4.95 -7.55 -9.74
C THR A 135 3.59 -8.17 -9.42
N LEU A 136 3.56 -9.47 -9.14
CA LEU A 136 2.35 -10.19 -8.71
C LEU A 136 1.81 -9.65 -7.38
N ALA A 137 2.70 -9.41 -6.42
CA ALA A 137 2.37 -8.84 -5.12
C ALA A 137 1.79 -7.44 -5.23
N TYR A 138 2.46 -6.56 -6.00
CA TYR A 138 2.00 -5.19 -6.22
C TYR A 138 0.63 -5.16 -6.90
N LYS A 139 0.40 -6.01 -7.90
CA LYS A 139 -0.91 -6.19 -8.52
C LYS A 139 -1.97 -6.57 -7.48
N CYS A 140 -1.74 -7.63 -6.71
CA CYS A 140 -2.65 -8.08 -5.65
C CYS A 140 -2.97 -6.95 -4.65
N MET A 141 -1.94 -6.24 -4.20
CA MET A 141 -2.06 -5.09 -3.30
C MET A 141 -2.94 -3.99 -3.89
N THR A 142 -2.70 -3.62 -5.16
CA THR A 142 -3.53 -2.60 -5.83
C THR A 142 -4.99 -3.01 -6.03
N GLU A 143 -5.25 -4.30 -6.31
CA GLU A 143 -6.60 -4.83 -6.50
C GLU A 143 -7.37 -4.96 -5.17
N ASN A 144 -6.66 -5.24 -4.07
CA ASN A 144 -7.27 -5.42 -2.75
C ASN A 144 -7.42 -4.12 -1.96
N ALA A 145 -6.65 -3.07 -2.25
CA ALA A 145 -6.60 -1.85 -1.42
C ALA A 145 -7.97 -1.25 -1.06
N SER A 146 -8.91 -1.20 -2.01
CA SER A 146 -10.25 -0.66 -1.78
C SER A 146 -11.09 -1.49 -0.80
N GLN A 147 -10.87 -2.81 -0.73
CA GLN A 147 -11.54 -3.71 0.22
C GLN A 147 -11.12 -3.40 1.67
N PHE A 148 -9.93 -2.83 1.84
CA PHE A 148 -9.37 -2.41 3.13
C PHE A 148 -9.52 -0.89 3.36
N GLY A 149 -10.36 -0.19 2.58
CA GLY A 149 -10.56 1.25 2.74
C GLY A 149 -9.35 2.11 2.38
N LEU A 150 -8.33 1.54 1.73
CA LEU A 150 -7.14 2.26 1.31
C LEU A 150 -7.40 2.98 -0.01
N GLU A 151 -7.41 4.31 0.02
CA GLU A 151 -7.55 5.14 -1.17
C GLU A 151 -6.25 5.12 -2.01
N LEU A 152 -6.32 4.51 -3.19
CA LEU A 152 -5.24 4.53 -4.18
C LEU A 152 -5.36 5.73 -5.11
#